data_AF-A0A9D9J302-F1
#
_entry.id   AF-A0A9D9J302-F1
#
_cell.length_a   1.000
_cell.length_b   1.000
_cell.length_c   1.000
_cell.angle_alpha   90.00
_cell.angle_beta   90.00
_cell.angle_gamma   90.00
#
_symmetry.space_group_name_H-M   'P 1'
#
loop_
_entity.id
_entity.type
_entity.pdbx_description
1 polymer ?
#
loop_
_entity_poly.entity_id
_entity_poly.type
_entity_poly.pdbx_seq_one_letter_code
_entity_poly.pdbx_strand_id
1 'polypeptide(L)' 'MGGSVCDRNGAAIIGAVVMIEGTQTGTSTDADGRFTIEAAPSDRLVVTCLGYTSTTVVAGDRTEQRDSLQALL' A
#
# COMPACT_ATOMS: atom_id res chain seq x y z
N MET A 1 6.26 -4.73 9.09
CA MET A 1 4.84 -4.38 9.30
C MET A 1 4.00 -4.99 8.19
N GLY A 2 2.72 -5.29 8.47
CA GLY A 2 1.78 -5.82 7.48
C GLY A 2 0.68 -4.81 7.16
N GLY A 3 0.00 -5.02 6.04
CA GLY A 3 -1.16 -4.21 5.68
C GLY A 3 -1.95 -4.80 4.52
N SER A 4 -3.00 -4.09 4.12
CA SER A 4 -3.79 -4.43 2.94
C SER A 4 -4.18 -3.20 2.14
N VAL A 5 -4.18 -3.33 0.82
CA VAL A 5 -4.64 -2.31 -0.12
C VAL A 5 -5.99 -2.73 -0.71
N CYS A 6 -6.98 -1.84 -0.64
CA CYS A 6 -8.29 -2.04 -1.23
C CYS A 6 -8.72 -0.84 -2.08
N ASP A 7 -9.79 -0.97 -2.85
CA ASP A 7 -10.47 0.16 -3.46
C ASP A 7 -11.43 0.83 -2.46
N ARG A 8 -12.14 1.88 -2.90
CA ARG A 8 -13.14 2.58 -2.07
C ARG A 8 -14.35 1.72 -1.69
N ASN A 9 -14.60 0.64 -2.42
CA ASN A 9 -15.68 -0.30 -2.13
C ASN A 9 -15.23 -1.42 -1.18
N GLY A 10 -13.95 -1.42 -0.77
CA GLY A 10 -13.35 -2.44 0.07
C GLY A 10 -12.89 -3.68 -0.69
N ALA A 11 -12.94 -3.68 -2.03
CA ALA A 11 -12.42 -4.77 -2.84
C ALA A 11 -10.89 -4.78 -2.80
N ALA A 12 -10.28 -5.95 -2.56
CA ALA A 12 -8.84 -6.10 -2.54
C ALA A 12 -8.22 -5.70 -3.89
N ILE A 13 -7.11 -4.94 -3.84
CA ILE A 13 -6.35 -4.60 -5.04
C ILE A 13 -5.13 -5.53 -5.10
N ILE A 14 -5.17 -6.46 -6.03
CA ILE A 14 -4.08 -7.42 -6.28
C ILE A 14 -2.99 -6.73 -7.11
N GLY A 15 -1.72 -6.92 -6.74
CA GLY A 15 -0.58 -6.39 -7.48
C GLY A 15 -0.37 -4.88 -7.32
N ALA A 16 -1.05 -4.22 -6.37
CA ALA A 16 -0.65 -2.88 -5.93
C ALA A 16 0.79 -2.93 -5.38
N VAL A 17 1.61 -1.99 -5.80
CA VAL A 17 2.99 -1.82 -5.35
C VAL A 17 3.01 -0.89 -4.15
N VAL A 18 3.70 -1.31 -3.09
CA VAL A 18 3.94 -0.54 -1.86
C VAL A 18 5.45 -0.32 -1.75
N MET A 19 5.90 0.94 -1.77
CA MET A 19 7.32 1.30 -1.80
C MET A 19 7.64 2.35 -0.74
N ILE A 20 8.78 2.23 -0.07
CA ILE A 20 9.26 3.29 0.83
C ILE A 20 9.80 4.45 -0.03
N GLU A 21 9.24 5.64 0.17
CA GLU A 21 9.54 6.85 -0.60
C GLU A 21 11.05 7.14 -0.61
N GLY A 22 11.60 7.38 -1.80
CA GLY A 22 13.03 7.66 -1.98
C GLY A 22 13.95 6.43 -1.93
N THR A 23 13.40 5.22 -1.83
CA THR A 23 14.18 3.97 -1.82
C THR A 23 13.76 3.02 -2.95
N GLN A 24 14.48 1.90 -3.10
CA GLN A 24 14.08 0.77 -3.94
C GLN A 24 13.41 -0.35 -3.11
N THR A 25 13.22 -0.15 -1.81
CA THR A 25 12.61 -1.12 -0.92
C THR A 25 11.09 -1.07 -1.12
N GLY A 26 10.53 -2.19 -1.56
CA GLY A 26 9.11 -2.29 -1.82
C GLY A 26 8.63 -3.73 -1.90
N THR A 27 7.32 -3.87 -1.98
CA THR A 27 6.62 -5.15 -2.08
C THR A 27 5.38 -4.97 -2.95
N SER A 28 4.72 -6.07 -3.32
CA SER A 28 3.44 -6.06 -3.99
C SER A 28 2.40 -6.80 -3.18
N THR A 29 1.15 -6.38 -3.31
CA THR A 29 0.01 -7.05 -2.68
C THR A 29 -0.30 -8.39 -3.33
N ASP A 30 -0.72 -9.35 -2.51
CA ASP A 30 -1.17 -10.68 -2.92
C ASP A 30 -2.65 -10.70 -3.39
N ALA A 31 -3.21 -11.91 -3.56
CA ALA A 31 -4.59 -12.12 -4.01
C ALA A 31 -5.66 -11.58 -3.04
N ASP A 32 -5.32 -11.44 -1.75
CA ASP A 32 -6.19 -10.86 -0.72
C ASP A 32 -5.91 -9.36 -0.52
N GLY A 33 -5.07 -8.76 -1.37
CA GLY A 33 -4.64 -7.37 -1.26
C GLY A 33 -3.65 -7.14 -0.12
N ARG A 34 -3.07 -8.18 0.47
CA ARG A 34 -2.18 -8.08 1.65
C ARG A 34 -0.75 -7.89 1.22
N PHE A 35 0.02 -7.17 2.05
CA PHE A 35 1.45 -6.99 1.87
C PHE A 35 2.19 -7.06 3.21
N THR A 36 3.50 -7.30 3.14
CA THR A 36 4.43 -7.17 4.28
C THR A 36 5.68 -6.45 3.80
N ILE A 37 6.13 -5.46 4.58
CA ILE A 37 7.33 -4.67 4.29
C ILE A 37 8.06 -4.33 5.59
N GLU A 38 9.39 -4.27 5.54
CA GLU A 38 10.22 -3.73 6.62
C GLU A 38 10.37 -2.23 6.42
N ALA A 39 9.62 -1.45 7.20
CA ALA A 39 9.64 0.00 7.17
C ALA A 39 9.69 0.53 8.61
N ALA A 40 10.37 1.65 8.81
CA ALA A 40 10.33 2.37 10.08
C ALA A 40 8.97 3.08 10.22
N PRO A 41 8.47 3.30 11.44
CA PRO A 41 7.20 4.01 11.66
C PRO A 41 7.12 5.40 11.03
N SER A 42 8.27 6.07 10.87
CA SER A 42 8.38 7.38 10.23
C SER A 42 8.43 7.33 8.71
N ASP A 43 8.60 6.15 8.11
CA ASP A 43 8.71 6.03 6.66
C ASP A 43 7.39 6.35 5.97
N ARG A 44 7.50 6.92 4.77
CA ARG A 44 6.37 7.20 3.90
C ARG A 44 6.27 6.09 2.86
N LEU A 45 5.12 5.45 2.79
CA LEU A 45 4.80 4.40 1.83
C LEU A 45 4.04 5.02 0.67
N VAL A 46 4.59 4.88 -0.53
CA VAL A 46 3.91 5.19 -1.80
C VAL A 46 3.21 3.91 -2.26
N VAL A 47 1.89 3.99 -2.38
CA VAL A 47 1.04 2.89 -2.84
C VAL A 47 0.49 3.23 -4.22
N THR A 48 0.76 2.36 -5.21
CA THR A 48 0.38 2.58 -6.60
C THR A 48 -0.15 1.32 -7.25
N CYS A 49 -1.08 1.48 -8.18
CA CYS A 49 -1.61 0.40 -9.00
C CYS A 49 -2.10 0.98 -10.34
N LEU A 50 -1.98 0.20 -11.42
CA LEU A 50 -2.46 0.61 -12.74
C LEU A 50 -3.97 0.90 -12.67
N GLY A 51 -4.38 2.06 -13.18
CA GLY A 51 -5.78 2.48 -13.17
C GLY A 51 -6.24 3.17 -11.88
N TYR A 52 -5.35 3.36 -10.90
CA TYR A 52 -5.63 4.03 -9.63
C TYR A 52 -4.74 5.24 -9.40
N THR A 53 -5.24 6.19 -8.60
CA THR A 53 -4.46 7.33 -8.13
C THR A 53 -3.49 6.86 -7.07
N SER A 54 -2.19 7.13 -7.27
CA SER A 54 -1.17 6.87 -6.27
C SER A 54 -1.45 7.65 -4.98
N THR A 55 -1.22 7.01 -3.83
CA THR A 55 -1.34 7.65 -2.52
C THR A 55 -0.06 7.49 -1.73
N THR A 56 0.18 8.42 -0.82
CA THR A 56 1.30 8.36 0.11
C THR A 56 0.79 8.37 1.54
N VAL A 57 1.16 7.37 2.31
CA VAL A 57 0.75 7.20 3.71
C VAL A 57 1.97 7.04 4.60
N VAL A 58 1.87 7.42 5.87
CA VAL A 58 2.93 7.15 6.85
C VAL A 58 2.75 5.72 7.35
N ALA A 59 3.84 4.95 7.43
CA ALA A 59 3.85 3.57 7.92
C ALA A 59 3.25 3.45 9.33
N GLY A 60 3.65 4.35 10.24
CA GLY A 60 3.20 4.40 11.62
C GLY A 60 3.62 3.18 12.44
N ASP A 61 3.24 3.17 13.73
CA ASP A 61 3.56 2.08 14.66
C ASP A 61 2.58 0.90 14.60
N ARG A 62 1.69 0.85 13.59
CA ARG A 62 0.63 -0.15 13.51
C ARG A 62 1.16 -1.43 12.87
N THR A 63 0.81 -2.56 13.47
CA THR A 63 1.11 -3.89 12.91
C THR A 63 0.28 -4.20 11.66
N GLU A 64 -0.90 -3.57 11.51
CA GLU A 64 -1.80 -3.70 10.37
C GLU A 64 -2.27 -2.33 9.85
N GLN A 65 -1.87 -2.00 8.62
CA GLN A 65 -2.29 -0.79 7.90
C GLN A 65 -3.34 -1.13 6.83
N ARG A 66 -4.42 -0.35 6.71
CA ARG A 66 -5.39 -0.46 5.61
C ARG A 66 -5.37 0.81 4.78
N ASP A 67 -5.01 0.67 3.51
CA ASP A 67 -4.95 1.77 2.56
C ASP A 67 -5.99 1.57 1.45
N SER A 68 -6.67 2.65 1.07
CA SER A 68 -7.67 2.63 0.00
C SER A 68 -7.21 3.48 -1.18
N LEU A 69 -7.18 2.88 -2.38
CA LEU A 69 -6.91 3.61 -3.62
C LEU A 69 -8.22 4.05 -4.28
N GLN A 70 -8.14 5.19 -4.97
CA GLN A 70 -9.21 5.72 -5.79
C GLN A 70 -8.93 5.38 -7.26
N ALA A 71 -9.91 4.79 -7.94
CA ALA A 71 -9.83 4.56 -9.39
C ALA A 71 -9.78 5.90 -10.15
N LEU A 72 -9.08 5.93 -11.29
CA LEU A 72 -8.98 7.12 -12.15
C LEU A 72 -10.27 7.43 -12.95
N LEU A 73 -11.27 6.55 -12.92
CA LEU A 73 -12.52 6.63 -13.70
C LEU A 73 -13.76 6.66 -12.79
#